data_AF-A0A1E1W5V3-F1
#
_entry.id   AF-A0A1E1W5V3-F1
#
_cell.length_a   1.000
_cell.length_b   1.000
_cell.length_c   1.000
_cell.angle_alpha   90.00
_cell.angle_beta   90.00
_cell.angle_gamma   90.00
#
_symmetry.space_group_name_H-M   'P 1'
#
loop_
_entity.id
_entity.type
_entity.pdbx_description
1 polymer ?
#
loop_
_entity_poly.entity_id
_entity_poly.type
_entity_poly.pdbx_seq_one_letter_code
_entity_poly.pdbx_strand_id
1 'polypeptide(L)'
;ASQDHAVLCDLCNCDNKAESRCSQCLVSVCTSCGEAHGRQKATARHSLRPLDLVPARFCSQHPKAELSVYCATCQQVVCRDCCLIAHSGHALANASRAAAERARLLRDACER
;
A
#
# COMPACT_ATOMS: atom_id res chain seq x y z
N ALA A 1 -20.40 0.62 8.70
CA ALA A 1 -20.27 1.86 7.93
C ALA A 1 -18.78 2.15 7.80
N SER A 2 -18.19 1.79 6.67
CA SER A 2 -16.76 2.00 6.39
C SER A 2 -16.58 3.50 6.16
N GLN A 3 -16.02 4.21 7.14
CA GLN A 3 -15.62 5.60 6.94
C GLN A 3 -14.33 5.60 6.12
N ASP A 4 -14.47 5.54 4.80
CA ASP A 4 -13.43 5.94 3.86
C ASP A 4 -13.17 7.43 4.08
N HIS A 5 -12.16 7.76 4.88
CA HIS A 5 -11.70 9.13 5.02
C HIS A 5 -10.91 9.48 3.76
N ALA A 6 -11.64 9.82 2.69
CA ALA A 6 -11.05 10.22 1.42
C ALA A 6 -10.18 11.46 1.64
N VAL A 7 -8.87 11.31 1.46
CA VAL A 7 -7.94 12.43 1.51
C VAL A 7 -8.21 13.31 0.29
N LEU A 8 -8.44 14.61 0.52
CA LEU A 8 -8.67 15.57 -0.56
C LEU A 8 -7.36 16.17 -1.06
N CYS A 9 -7.39 16.70 -2.28
CA CYS A 9 -6.26 17.39 -2.87
C CYS A 9 -6.03 18.75 -2.20
N ASP A 10 -4.81 19.01 -1.74
CA ASP A 10 -4.42 20.26 -1.08
C ASP A 10 -4.18 21.41 -2.07
N LEU A 11 -4.05 21.09 -3.37
CA LEU A 11 -3.64 22.04 -4.42
C LEU A 11 -4.78 22.49 -5.34
N CYS A 12 -5.99 21.94 -5.20
CA CYS A 12 -7.14 22.40 -6.00
C CYS A 12 -8.29 22.85 -5.13
N ASN A 13 -9.03 23.85 -5.62
CA ASN A 13 -10.27 24.35 -5.00
C ASN A 13 -11.48 23.45 -5.26
N CYS A 14 -11.31 22.41 -6.06
CA CYS A 14 -12.31 21.35 -6.23
C CYS A 14 -12.03 20.30 -5.15
N ASP A 15 -13.07 19.77 -4.49
CA ASP A 15 -12.97 18.63 -3.55
C ASP A 15 -12.64 17.31 -4.27
N ASN A 16 -11.59 17.32 -5.10
CA ASN A 16 -11.07 16.14 -5.77
C ASN A 16 -10.34 15.27 -4.76
N LYS A 17 -10.57 13.96 -4.85
CA LYS A 17 -9.79 12.96 -4.11
C LYS A 17 -8.32 13.05 -4.49
N ALA A 18 -7.45 13.06 -3.49
CA ALA A 18 -6.02 12.95 -3.68
C ALA A 18 -5.63 11.49 -3.96
N GLU A 19 -4.80 11.31 -4.98
CA GLU A 19 -4.37 9.99 -5.45
C GLU A 19 -2.89 9.75 -5.12
N SER A 20 -2.13 10.80 -4.81
CA SER A 20 -0.72 10.72 -4.46
C SER A 20 -0.30 11.77 -3.42
N ARG A 21 0.76 11.49 -2.67
CA ARG A 21 1.37 12.39 -1.69
C ARG A 21 2.84 12.65 -2.04
N CYS A 22 3.22 13.92 -2.05
CA CYS A 22 4.60 14.33 -2.24
C CYS A 22 5.40 14.13 -0.95
N SER A 23 6.50 13.37 -0.99
CA SER A 23 7.36 13.19 0.20
C SER A 23 8.09 14.45 0.63
N GLN A 24 8.36 15.37 -0.31
CA GLN A 24 9.14 16.59 -0.07
C GLN A 24 8.25 17.75 0.40
N CYS A 25 7.08 17.91 -0.21
CA CYS A 25 6.16 19.00 0.09
C CYS A 25 5.11 18.62 1.14
N LEU A 26 4.97 17.33 1.45
CA LEU A 26 3.98 16.79 2.39
C LEU A 26 2.52 17.13 2.01
N VAL A 27 2.28 17.44 0.73
CA VAL A 27 0.95 17.70 0.17
C VAL A 27 0.41 16.46 -0.54
N SER A 28 -0.89 16.30 -0.45
CA SER A 28 -1.72 15.31 -1.13
C SER A 28 -2.31 15.94 -2.38
N VAL A 29 -2.18 15.27 -3.52
CA VAL A 29 -2.51 15.83 -4.84
C VAL A 29 -3.38 14.84 -5.61
N CYS A 30 -4.40 15.36 -6.31
CA CYS A 30 -5.12 14.61 -7.33
C CYS A 30 -4.25 14.43 -8.58
N THR A 31 -4.68 13.62 -9.54
CA THR A 31 -3.91 13.30 -10.75
C THR A 31 -3.44 14.54 -11.51
N SER A 32 -4.32 15.52 -11.75
CA SER A 32 -3.97 16.74 -12.49
C SER A 32 -2.97 17.62 -11.74
N CYS A 33 -3.18 17.81 -10.43
CA CYS A 33 -2.25 18.55 -9.58
C CYS A 33 -0.90 17.83 -9.44
N GLY A 34 -0.89 16.50 -9.41
CA GLY A 34 0.33 15.69 -9.40
C GLY A 34 1.14 15.82 -10.68
N GLU A 35 0.49 15.79 -11.84
CA GLU A 35 1.16 16.05 -13.11
C GLU A 35 1.72 17.47 -13.20
N ALA A 36 0.94 18.48 -12.79
CA ALA A 36 1.40 19.87 -12.77
C ALA A 36 2.61 20.03 -11.83
N HIS A 37 2.54 19.43 -10.65
CA HIS A 37 3.62 19.38 -9.67
C HIS A 37 4.89 18.72 -10.25
N GLY A 38 4.76 17.67 -11.06
CA GLY A 38 5.91 17.06 -11.74
C GLY A 38 6.51 17.91 -12.88
N ARG A 39 5.73 18.78 -13.52
CA ARG A 39 6.19 19.63 -14.64
C ARG A 39 6.93 20.90 -14.18
N GLN A 40 6.65 21.38 -12.97
CA GLN A 40 7.26 22.59 -12.43
C GLN A 40 8.74 22.36 -12.08
N LYS A 41 9.65 23.24 -12.52
CA LYS A 41 11.10 23.10 -12.30
C LYS A 41 11.48 22.90 -10.82
N ALA A 42 10.77 23.54 -9.90
CA ALA A 42 11.02 23.47 -8.46
C ALA A 42 10.69 22.10 -7.86
N THR A 43 9.70 21.40 -8.43
CA THR A 43 9.11 20.18 -7.88
C THR A 43 9.27 18.97 -8.80
N ALA A 44 9.91 19.15 -9.97
CA ALA A 44 10.16 18.10 -10.96
C ALA A 44 10.99 16.92 -10.43
N ARG A 45 11.80 17.14 -9.39
CA ARG A 45 12.58 16.09 -8.72
C ARG A 45 11.87 15.51 -7.49
N HIS A 46 10.64 15.94 -7.20
CA HIS A 46 9.89 15.43 -6.07
C HIS A 46 9.29 14.07 -6.38
N SER A 47 9.21 13.22 -5.36
CA SER A 47 8.62 11.88 -5.49
C SER A 47 7.17 11.93 -5.02
N LEU A 48 6.25 11.65 -5.92
CA LEU A 48 4.84 11.41 -5.59
C LEU A 48 4.65 9.93 -5.28
N ARG A 49 4.12 9.62 -4.10
CA ARG A 49 3.76 8.25 -3.69
C ARG A 49 2.24 8.09 -3.73
N PRO A 50 1.69 7.02 -4.32
CA PRO A 50 0.25 6.78 -4.31
C PRO A 50 -0.33 6.79 -2.89
N LEU A 51 -1.49 7.43 -2.72
CA LEU A 51 -2.26 7.44 -1.47
C LEU A 51 -3.15 6.21 -1.33
N ASP A 52 -3.48 5.57 -2.46
CA ASP A 52 -4.21 4.32 -2.48
C ASP A 52 -3.35 3.22 -1.84
N LEU A 53 -3.53 3.07 -0.54
CA LEU A 53 -3.19 1.89 0.25
C LEU A 53 -4.14 0.73 -0.08
N VAL A 54 -4.73 0.68 -1.29
CA VAL A 54 -5.50 -0.49 -1.70
C VAL A 54 -4.52 -1.65 -1.69
N PRO A 55 -4.62 -2.58 -0.74
CA PRO A 55 -3.72 -3.72 -0.71
C PRO A 55 -3.93 -4.43 -2.03
N ALA A 56 -2.85 -4.62 -2.80
CA ALA A 56 -2.96 -5.33 -4.06
C ALA A 56 -3.59 -6.69 -3.79
N ARG A 57 -4.84 -6.88 -4.20
CA ARG A 57 -5.55 -8.14 -4.03
C ARG A 57 -4.82 -9.26 -4.77
N PHE A 58 -4.23 -8.94 -5.91
CA PHE A 58 -3.58 -9.88 -6.80
C PHE A 58 -2.07 -9.67 -6.87
N CYS A 59 -1.37 -10.75 -7.16
CA CYS A 59 0.07 -10.73 -7.36
C CYS A 59 0.44 -9.95 -8.62
N SER A 60 1.46 -9.10 -8.52
CA SER A 60 1.99 -8.34 -9.67
C SER A 60 2.62 -9.23 -10.74
N GLN A 61 3.26 -10.35 -10.34
CA GLN A 61 3.87 -11.31 -11.25
C GLN A 61 2.87 -12.35 -11.78
N HIS A 62 1.79 -12.60 -11.04
CA HIS A 62 0.74 -13.54 -11.38
C HIS A 62 -0.62 -12.83 -11.28
N PRO A 63 -1.02 -12.04 -12.29
CA PRO A 63 -2.16 -11.12 -12.18
C PRO A 63 -3.52 -11.78 -11.89
N LYS A 64 -3.64 -13.10 -12.10
CA LYS A 64 -4.84 -13.89 -11.79
C LYS A 64 -4.80 -14.55 -10.41
N ALA A 65 -3.66 -14.55 -9.73
CA ALA A 65 -3.47 -15.23 -8.46
C ALA A 65 -3.59 -14.25 -7.28
N GLU A 66 -4.46 -14.57 -6.34
CA GLU A 66 -4.71 -13.74 -5.16
C GLU A 66 -3.59 -13.87 -4.13
N LEU A 67 -3.22 -12.73 -3.52
CA LEU A 67 -2.29 -12.67 -2.40
C LEU A 67 -2.97 -13.23 -1.14
N SER A 68 -2.59 -14.45 -0.74
CA SER A 68 -3.27 -15.20 0.32
C SER A 68 -2.33 -15.93 1.28
N VAL A 69 -1.02 -15.91 1.01
CA VAL A 69 -0.01 -16.61 1.80
C VAL A 69 0.99 -15.59 2.35
N TYR A 70 1.29 -15.67 3.65
CA TYR A 70 2.36 -14.92 4.28
C TYR A 70 3.63 -15.78 4.36
N CYS A 71 4.71 -15.29 3.78
CA CYS A 71 6.04 -15.88 3.91
C CYS A 71 6.76 -15.22 5.08
N ALA A 72 6.92 -15.94 6.19
CA ALA A 72 7.59 -15.43 7.39
C ALA A 72 9.09 -15.22 7.17
N THR A 73 9.73 -16.07 6.36
CA THR A 73 11.15 -15.95 6.01
C THR A 73 11.44 -14.63 5.28
N CYS A 74 10.56 -14.23 4.36
CA CYS A 74 10.73 -13.00 3.56
C CYS A 74 9.91 -11.81 4.10
N GLN A 75 9.12 -12.00 5.15
CA GLN A 75 8.22 -11.02 5.75
C GLN A 75 7.27 -10.32 4.76
N GLN A 76 6.71 -11.07 3.81
CA GLN A 76 5.84 -10.52 2.76
C GLN A 76 4.65 -11.43 2.45
N VAL A 77 3.58 -10.83 1.91
CA VAL A 77 2.40 -11.57 1.41
C VAL A 77 2.59 -11.88 -0.07
N VAL A 78 2.40 -13.14 -0.42
CA VAL A 78 2.61 -13.71 -1.75
C VAL A 78 1.39 -14.52 -2.21
N CYS A 79 1.31 -14.80 -3.50
CA CYS A 79 0.34 -15.76 -4.04
C CYS A 79 0.87 -17.19 -3.95
N ARG A 80 -0.01 -18.16 -4.23
CA ARG A 80 0.35 -19.59 -4.23
C ARG A 80 1.40 -19.94 -5.29
N ASP A 81 1.36 -19.31 -6.46
CA ASP A 81 2.33 -19.57 -7.53
C ASP A 81 3.74 -19.12 -7.14
N CYS A 82 3.86 -17.95 -6.49
CA CYS A 82 5.11 -17.48 -5.91
C CYS A 82 5.66 -18.46 -4.86
N CYS A 83 4.79 -19.15 -4.10
CA CYS A 83 5.22 -20.13 -3.11
C CYS A 83 5.93 -21.32 -3.76
N LEU A 84 5.47 -21.74 -4.94
CA LEU A 84 6.05 -22.88 -5.66
C LEU A 84 7.36 -22.51 -6.36
N ILE A 85 7.47 -21.27 -6.87
CA ILE A 85 8.61 -20.85 -7.70
C ILE A 85 9.74 -20.24 -6.87
N ALA A 86 9.42 -19.28 -5.99
CA ALA A 86 10.42 -18.42 -5.34
C ALA A 86 10.48 -18.58 -3.81
N HIS A 87 9.44 -19.14 -3.18
CA HIS A 87 9.38 -19.34 -1.73
C HIS A 87 9.23 -20.81 -1.33
N SER A 88 9.70 -21.72 -2.18
CA SER A 88 9.73 -23.15 -1.88
C SER A 88 10.64 -23.41 -0.69
N GLY A 89 10.15 -24.13 0.32
CA GLY A 89 10.90 -24.44 1.54
C GLY A 89 10.94 -23.31 2.58
N HIS A 90 10.31 -22.16 2.34
CA HIS A 90 10.19 -21.12 3.35
C HIS A 90 9.09 -21.42 4.37
N ALA A 91 9.14 -20.72 5.51
CA ALA A 91 8.06 -20.76 6.49
C ALA A 91 6.84 -20.00 5.95
N LEU A 92 5.82 -20.73 5.52
CA LEU A 92 4.59 -20.19 4.94
C LEU A 92 3.41 -20.34 5.90
N ALA A 93 2.56 -19.32 5.97
CA ALA A 93 1.32 -19.33 6.72
C ALA A 93 0.20 -18.70 5.90
N ASN A 94 -1.06 -18.92 6.27
CA ASN A 94 -2.16 -18.17 5.68
C ASN A 94 -2.07 -16.69 6.09
N ALA A 95 -2.19 -15.79 5.10
CA ALA A 95 -2.01 -14.36 5.33
C ALA A 95 -3.03 -13.77 6.31
N SER A 96 -4.31 -14.16 6.24
CA SER A 96 -5.33 -13.63 7.14
C SER A 96 -5.11 -14.09 8.58
N ARG A 97 -4.72 -15.36 8.77
CA ARG A 97 -4.36 -15.89 10.09
C ARG A 97 -3.13 -15.20 10.67
N ALA A 98 -2.07 -15.02 9.86
CA ALA A 98 -0.85 -14.34 10.30
C ALA A 98 -1.12 -12.88 10.68
N ALA A 99 -1.95 -12.18 9.92
CA ALA A 99 -2.35 -10.81 10.22
C ALA A 99 -3.15 -10.72 11.54
N ALA A 100 -4.12 -11.61 11.75
CA ALA A 100 -4.91 -11.64 12.98
C ALA A 100 -4.05 -11.87 14.22
N GLU A 101 -3.11 -12.82 14.15
CA GLU A 101 -2.18 -13.11 15.24
C GLU A 101 -1.25 -11.93 15.53
N ARG A 102 -0.65 -11.35 14.48
CA ARG A 102 0.23 -10.18 14.60
C ARG A 102 -0.50 -9.00 15.23
N ALA A 103 -1.72 -8.72 14.79
CA ALA A 103 -2.54 -7.63 15.33
C ALA A 103 -2.89 -7.86 16.80
N ARG A 104 -3.18 -9.10 17.20
CA ARG A 104 -3.38 -9.46 18.62
C ARG A 104 -2.14 -9.18 19.45
N LEU A 105 -0.98 -9.70 19.03
CA LEU A 105 0.28 -9.51 19.75
C LEU A 105 0.65 -8.04 19.94
N LEU A 106 0.38 -7.20 18.93
CA LEU A 106 0.62 -5.76 19.01
C LEU A 106 -0.34 -5.07 19.99
N ARG A 107 -1.62 -5.45 20.03
CA ARG A 107 -2.58 -4.91 21.01
C ARG A 107 -2.16 -5.26 22.44
N ASP A 108 -1.89 -6.54 22.68
CA ASP A 108 -1.46 -7.03 24.01
C ASP A 108 -0.17 -6.36 24.49
N ALA A 109 0.69 -5.90 23.57
CA ALA A 109 1.92 -5.20 23.92
C ALA A 109 1.71 -3.73 24.31
N CYS A 110 0.66 -3.08 23.81
CA CYS A 110 0.31 -1.71 24.19
C CYS A 110 -0.46 -1.62 25.51
N GLU A 111 -1.07 -2.71 25.95
CA GLU A 111 -1.87 -2.81 27.19
C GLU A 111 -1.04 -3.24 28.41
N ARG A 112 0.26 -3.48 28.23
CA ARG A 112 1.25 -3.80 29.28
C ARG A 112 2.06 -2.56 29.66
#